data_AF-A0A6J4MBN6-F1
#
_entry.id   AF-A0A6J4MBN6-F1
#
_cell.length_a   1.000
_cell.length_b   1.000
_cell.length_c   1.000
_cell.angle_alpha   90.00
_cell.angle_beta   90.00
_cell.angle_gamma   90.00
#
_symmetry.space_group_name_H-M   'P 1'
#
loop_
_entity.id
_entity.type
_entity.pdbx_description
1 polymer ?
#
loop_
_entity_poly.entity_id
_entity_poly.type
_entity_poly.pdbx_seq_one_letter_code
_entity_poly.pdbx_strand_id
1 'polypeptide(L)'
;MLAPEHPLVDAVTVPERRAAVDDYRARTARQDVVARKVDKEKTGEFTGGHAVNPATGAPIPIWIADYVLMEYGTGAIMAVPGHDERDFEFAQKFALPIVRVVAGEGEDAAAPLAAAHTAHEGGRVVNSGALDGMTPNEAKRAVVASL
;
A
#
# COMPACT_ATOMS: atom_id res chain seq x y z
N MET A 1 1.62 -4.78 -0.77
CA MET A 1 2.50 -5.00 -1.94
C MET A 1 3.68 -5.85 -1.54
N LEU A 2 4.15 -6.71 -2.44
CA LEU A 2 5.32 -7.55 -2.25
C LEU A 2 6.45 -7.14 -3.20
N ALA A 3 7.69 -7.38 -2.83
CA ALA A 3 8.80 -7.36 -3.78
C ALA A 3 8.60 -8.47 -4.84
N PRO A 4 9.03 -8.26 -6.09
CA PRO A 4 8.86 -9.27 -7.16
C PRO A 4 9.54 -10.61 -6.85
N GLU A 5 10.62 -10.59 -6.06
CA GLU A 5 11.37 -11.76 -5.64
C GLU A 5 10.84 -12.40 -4.34
N HIS A 6 9.77 -11.86 -3.75
CA HIS A 6 9.26 -12.32 -2.46
C HIS A 6 8.74 -13.77 -2.52
N PRO A 7 9.08 -14.66 -1.57
CA PRO A 7 8.71 -16.08 -1.64
C PRO A 7 7.21 -16.36 -1.74
N LEU A 8 6.38 -15.49 -1.16
CA LEU A 8 4.92 -15.63 -1.22
C LEU A 8 4.31 -15.28 -2.58
N VAL A 9 5.04 -14.66 -3.51
CA VAL A 9 4.50 -14.28 -4.83
C VAL A 9 3.91 -15.50 -5.53
N ASP A 10 4.58 -16.66 -5.43
CA ASP A 10 4.09 -17.87 -6.08
C ASP A 10 2.81 -18.40 -5.43
N ALA A 11 2.68 -18.27 -4.11
CA ALA A 11 1.52 -18.74 -3.36
C ALA A 11 0.27 -17.86 -3.57
N VAL A 12 0.46 -16.56 -3.80
CA VAL A 12 -0.65 -15.60 -3.93
C VAL A 12 -1.04 -15.32 -5.38
N THR A 13 -0.29 -15.86 -6.35
CA THR A 13 -0.56 -15.66 -7.77
C THR A 13 -1.53 -16.71 -8.31
N VAL A 14 -2.70 -16.26 -8.77
CA VAL A 14 -3.70 -17.14 -9.38
C VAL A 14 -3.20 -17.61 -10.77
N PRO A 15 -3.62 -18.80 -11.24
CA PRO A 15 -3.15 -19.36 -12.51
C PRO A 15 -3.28 -18.39 -13.71
N GLU A 16 -4.38 -17.63 -13.76
CA GLU A 16 -4.69 -16.69 -14.85
C GLU A 16 -3.75 -15.49 -14.91
N ARG A 17 -3.09 -15.16 -13.79
CA ARG A 17 -2.13 -14.06 -13.69
C ARG A 17 -0.67 -14.52 -13.75
N ARG A 18 -0.42 -15.84 -13.77
CA ARG A 18 0.92 -16.42 -13.70
C ARG A 18 1.86 -15.86 -14.77
N ALA A 19 1.44 -15.89 -16.04
CA ALA A 19 2.25 -15.40 -17.15
C ALA A 19 2.62 -13.91 -17.01
N ALA A 20 1.65 -13.07 -16.64
CA ALA A 20 1.89 -11.64 -16.45
C ALA A 20 2.84 -11.35 -15.28
N VAL A 21 2.67 -12.07 -14.16
CA VAL A 21 3.54 -11.98 -12.99
C VAL A 21 4.97 -12.43 -13.31
N ASP A 22 5.13 -13.55 -14.01
CA ASP A 22 6.45 -14.07 -14.38
C ASP A 22 7.17 -13.14 -15.36
N ASP A 23 6.44 -12.57 -16.34
CA ASP A 23 6.96 -11.55 -17.25
C ASP A 23 7.39 -10.28 -16.50
N TYR A 24 6.62 -9.86 -15.50
CA TYR A 24 6.99 -8.73 -14.64
C TYR A 24 8.27 -9.03 -13.85
N ARG A 25 8.34 -10.18 -13.17
CA ARG A 25 9.55 -10.62 -12.42
C ARG A 25 10.79 -10.71 -13.31
N ALA A 26 10.64 -11.24 -14.52
CA ALA A 26 11.74 -11.35 -15.48
C ALA A 26 12.26 -9.98 -15.94
N ARG A 27 11.37 -8.98 -16.09
CA ARG A 27 11.77 -7.60 -16.40
C ARG A 27 12.45 -6.93 -15.21
N THR A 28 11.89 -7.06 -14.01
CA THR A 28 12.46 -6.41 -12.81
C THR A 28 13.80 -7.02 -12.39
N ALA A 29 13.99 -8.32 -12.57
CA ALA A 29 15.27 -8.98 -12.28
C ALA A 29 16.43 -8.50 -13.17
N ARG A 30 16.12 -7.94 -14.36
CA ARG A 30 17.12 -7.34 -15.27
C ARG A 30 17.43 -5.89 -14.94
N GLN A 31 16.68 -5.27 -14.03
CA GLN A 31 16.90 -3.90 -13.60
C GLN A 31 17.88 -3.87 -12.42
N ASP A 32 18.85 -2.95 -12.51
CA ASP A 32 19.73 -2.62 -11.39
C ASP A 32 18.89 -2.16 -10.18
N VAL A 33 19.24 -2.63 -8.99
CA VAL A 33 18.63 -2.21 -7.71
C VAL A 33 18.73 -0.69 -7.54
N VAL A 34 19.83 -0.06 -7.98
CA VAL A 34 19.96 1.41 -7.96
C VAL A 34 18.92 2.05 -8.88
N ALA A 35 18.69 1.46 -10.05
CA ALA A 35 17.69 1.93 -11.00
C ALA A 35 16.24 1.74 -10.52
N ARG A 36 16.01 0.84 -9.55
CA ARG A 36 14.73 0.65 -8.85
C ARG A 36 14.52 1.61 -7.67
N LYS A 37 15.61 2.16 -7.11
CA LYS A 37 15.60 3.16 -6.03
C LYS A 37 15.38 4.59 -6.54
N VAL A 38 15.80 4.88 -7.78
CA VAL A 38 15.62 6.19 -8.40
C VAL A 38 14.20 6.33 -8.92
N ASP A 39 13.59 7.47 -8.62
CA ASP A 39 12.19 7.80 -8.87
C ASP A 39 11.84 7.71 -10.37
N LYS A 40 11.40 6.52 -10.77
CA LYS A 40 10.87 6.20 -12.09
C LYS A 40 9.36 6.02 -12.01
N GLU A 41 8.75 6.04 -13.19
CA GLU A 41 7.37 5.64 -13.40
C GLU A 41 7.04 4.38 -12.57
N LYS A 42 6.09 4.47 -11.63
CA LYS A 42 5.74 3.36 -10.76
C LYS A 42 5.21 2.20 -11.60
N THR A 43 5.79 1.02 -11.48
CA THR A 43 5.28 -0.18 -12.16
C THR A 43 4.86 -1.23 -11.14
N GLY A 44 3.94 -2.10 -11.54
CA GLY A 44 3.49 -3.20 -10.71
C GLY A 44 2.59 -4.14 -11.48
N GLU A 45 2.36 -5.30 -10.90
CA GLU A 45 1.56 -6.36 -11.49
C GLU A 45 0.62 -6.98 -10.45
N PHE A 46 -0.66 -7.15 -10.82
CA PHE A 46 -1.66 -7.74 -9.94
C PHE A 46 -1.54 -9.26 -9.94
N THR A 47 -1.40 -9.84 -8.75
CA THR A 47 -1.22 -11.28 -8.59
C THR A 47 -2.52 -12.08 -8.78
N GLY A 48 -3.69 -11.41 -8.70
CA GLY A 48 -4.99 -12.08 -8.61
C GLY A 48 -5.38 -12.48 -7.19
N GLY A 49 -4.40 -12.59 -6.28
CA GLY A 49 -4.62 -12.90 -4.89
C GLY A 49 -5.08 -11.72 -4.06
N HIS A 50 -5.74 -12.02 -2.94
CA HIS A 50 -6.16 -11.05 -1.94
C HIS A 50 -5.67 -11.48 -0.55
N ALA A 51 -5.29 -10.51 0.27
CA ALA A 51 -5.10 -10.70 1.71
C ALA A 51 -6.33 -10.18 2.46
N VAL A 52 -6.48 -10.55 3.72
CA VAL A 52 -7.51 -9.99 4.61
C VAL A 52 -6.87 -8.87 5.41
N ASN A 53 -7.44 -7.68 5.38
CA ASN A 53 -7.03 -6.60 6.28
C ASN A 53 -7.50 -6.95 7.71
N PRO A 54 -6.59 -7.15 8.68
CA PRO A 54 -6.98 -7.56 10.03
C PRO A 54 -7.80 -6.49 10.78
N ALA A 55 -7.67 -5.21 10.40
CA ALA A 55 -8.41 -4.12 11.04
C ALA A 55 -9.89 -4.04 10.58
N THR A 56 -10.17 -4.44 9.33
CA THR A 56 -11.51 -4.28 8.73
C THR A 56 -12.16 -5.60 8.31
N GLY A 57 -11.40 -6.68 8.24
CA GLY A 57 -11.83 -7.95 7.65
C GLY A 57 -12.00 -7.92 6.12
N ALA A 58 -11.77 -6.76 5.48
CA ALA A 58 -11.99 -6.60 4.05
C ALA A 58 -10.86 -7.25 3.22
N PRO A 59 -11.18 -7.82 2.04
CA PRO A 59 -10.16 -8.30 1.12
C PRO A 59 -9.40 -7.11 0.52
N ILE A 60 -8.07 -7.21 0.49
CA ILE A 60 -7.16 -6.24 -0.14
C ILE A 60 -6.35 -6.92 -1.24
N PRO A 61 -6.26 -6.32 -2.44
CA PRO A 61 -5.56 -6.94 -3.56
C PRO A 61 -4.05 -7.01 -3.30
N ILE A 62 -3.43 -8.12 -3.66
CA ILE A 62 -1.99 -8.31 -3.54
C ILE A 62 -1.33 -7.98 -4.88
N TRP A 63 -0.44 -7.01 -4.85
CA TRP A 63 0.36 -6.54 -5.99
C TRP A 63 1.85 -6.79 -5.73
N ILE A 64 2.59 -7.03 -6.81
CA ILE A 64 4.05 -6.93 -6.82
C ILE A 64 4.48 -5.60 -7.44
N ALA A 65 5.50 -4.96 -6.88
CA ALA A 65 6.01 -3.69 -7.38
C ALA A 65 7.53 -3.58 -7.19
N ASP A 66 8.23 -3.01 -8.17
CA ASP A 66 9.69 -2.90 -8.23
C ASP A 66 10.30 -1.99 -7.17
N TYR A 67 9.53 -1.04 -6.63
CA TYR A 67 9.96 -0.17 -5.54
C TYR A 67 9.87 -0.81 -4.14
N VAL A 68 9.27 -2.01 -4.04
CA VAL A 68 9.30 -2.82 -2.82
C VAL A 68 10.54 -3.71 -2.88
N LEU A 69 11.46 -3.53 -1.93
CA LEU A 69 12.77 -4.18 -1.95
C LEU A 69 12.83 -5.31 -0.91
N MET A 70 13.24 -6.51 -1.33
CA MET A 70 13.46 -7.64 -0.40
C MET A 70 14.48 -7.35 0.70
N GLU A 71 15.46 -6.49 0.40
CA GLU A 71 16.54 -6.11 1.31
C GLU A 71 16.10 -5.12 2.40
N TYR A 72 14.89 -4.56 2.29
CA TYR A 72 14.36 -3.57 3.22
C TYR A 72 13.09 -4.06 3.91
N GLY A 73 13.14 -4.17 5.24
CA GLY A 73 12.03 -4.68 6.04
C GLY A 73 11.78 -6.17 5.78
N THR A 74 10.53 -6.53 5.52
CA THR A 74 10.12 -7.93 5.25
C THR A 74 10.04 -8.26 3.76
N GLY A 75 10.39 -7.31 2.86
CA GLY A 75 10.10 -7.44 1.43
C GLY A 75 8.61 -7.32 1.09
N ALA A 76 7.80 -6.87 2.05
CA ALA A 76 6.38 -6.61 1.91
C ALA A 76 6.00 -5.31 2.64
N ILE A 77 5.10 -4.53 2.04
CA ILE A 77 4.56 -3.31 2.65
C ILE A 77 3.03 -3.31 2.58
N MET A 78 2.39 -2.72 3.59
CA MET A 78 1.00 -2.31 3.46
C MET A 78 0.96 -0.97 2.72
N ALA A 79 0.16 -0.88 1.65
CA ALA A 79 0.00 0.37 0.92
C ALA A 79 -1.04 1.23 1.63
N VAL A 80 -0.74 2.51 1.89
CA VAL A 80 -1.71 3.46 2.46
C VAL A 80 -1.79 4.70 1.57
N PRO A 81 -2.45 4.60 0.40
CA PRO A 81 -2.47 5.67 -0.60
C PRO A 81 -2.96 7.00 -0.07
N GLY A 82 -3.87 7.01 0.92
CA GLY A 82 -4.35 8.25 1.51
C GLY A 82 -3.27 9.07 2.22
N HIS A 83 -2.15 8.47 2.60
CA HIS A 83 -1.16 9.03 3.53
C HIS A 83 0.32 8.73 3.18
N ASP A 84 0.61 8.07 2.06
CA ASP A 84 1.96 7.91 1.50
C ASP A 84 1.93 8.31 0.02
N GLU A 85 2.82 9.21 -0.39
CA GLU A 85 2.87 9.77 -1.75
C GLU A 85 3.15 8.70 -2.82
N ARG A 86 4.04 7.74 -2.54
CA ARG A 86 4.40 6.67 -3.50
C ARG A 86 3.22 5.73 -3.71
N ASP A 87 2.51 5.42 -2.62
CA ASP A 87 1.31 4.60 -2.68
C ASP A 87 0.15 5.33 -3.35
N PHE A 88 0.05 6.65 -3.18
CA PHE A 88 -0.94 7.50 -3.85
C PHE A 88 -0.74 7.50 -5.37
N GLU A 89 0.49 7.75 -5.83
CA GLU A 89 0.82 7.69 -7.26
C GLU A 89 0.55 6.32 -7.88
N PHE A 90 0.94 5.25 -7.16
CA PHE A 90 0.66 3.88 -7.58
C PHE A 90 -0.86 3.64 -7.66
N ALA A 91 -1.61 4.02 -6.63
CA ALA A 91 -3.05 3.84 -6.59
C ALA A 91 -3.76 4.64 -7.69
N GLN A 92 -3.34 5.87 -7.97
CA GLN A 92 -3.89 6.65 -9.09
C GLN A 92 -3.61 5.98 -10.43
N LYS A 93 -2.37 5.55 -10.67
CA LYS A 93 -1.97 4.91 -11.93
C LYS A 93 -2.75 3.62 -12.19
N PHE A 94 -2.95 2.81 -11.16
CA PHE A 94 -3.63 1.51 -11.27
C PHE A 94 -5.11 1.55 -10.87
N ALA A 95 -5.68 2.74 -10.71
CA ALA A 95 -7.08 2.97 -10.32
C ALA A 95 -7.51 2.17 -9.07
N LEU A 96 -6.62 2.12 -8.07
CA LEU A 96 -6.88 1.45 -6.79
C LEU A 96 -7.62 2.37 -5.81
N PRO A 97 -8.38 1.81 -4.85
CA PRO A 97 -9.06 2.60 -3.83
C PRO A 97 -8.10 3.45 -3.00
N ILE A 98 -8.44 4.73 -2.83
CA ILE A 98 -7.74 5.66 -1.95
C ILE A 98 -8.69 6.01 -0.81
N VAL A 99 -8.40 5.47 0.38
CA VAL A 99 -9.22 5.69 1.59
C VAL A 99 -8.51 6.69 2.48
N ARG A 100 -9.22 7.77 2.85
CA ARG A 100 -8.76 8.72 3.87
C ARG A 100 -8.96 8.12 5.25
N VAL A 101 -7.89 7.98 6.02
CA VAL A 101 -7.96 7.54 7.43
C VAL A 101 -7.46 8.60 8.42
N VAL A 102 -6.93 9.72 7.93
CA VAL A 102 -6.64 10.93 8.71
C VAL A 102 -7.20 12.13 7.95
N ALA A 103 -7.92 13.01 8.65
CA ALA A 103 -8.43 14.26 8.11
C ALA A 103 -7.91 15.43 8.94
N GLY A 104 -7.50 16.50 8.27
CA GLY A 104 -7.17 17.78 8.90
C GLY A 104 -8.40 18.44 9.54
N GLU A 105 -8.17 19.45 10.37
CA GLU A 105 -9.27 20.23 10.97
C GLU A 105 -10.15 20.87 9.89
N GLY A 106 -11.45 20.62 9.94
CA GLY A 106 -12.42 21.13 8.96
C GLY A 106 -12.44 20.37 7.62
N GLU A 107 -11.60 19.36 7.42
CA GLU A 107 -11.67 18.50 6.23
C GLU A 107 -12.80 17.47 6.35
N ASP A 108 -13.55 17.28 5.28
CA ASP A 108 -14.59 16.24 5.20
C ASP A 108 -13.95 14.85 5.08
N ALA A 109 -14.27 13.94 5.99
CA ALA A 109 -13.78 12.56 5.99
C ALA A 109 -14.15 11.77 4.72
N ALA A 110 -15.23 12.14 4.03
CA ALA A 110 -15.71 11.47 2.83
C ALA A 110 -15.17 12.08 1.51
N ALA A 111 -14.54 13.25 1.59
CA ALA A 111 -14.05 13.93 0.39
C ALA A 111 -12.87 13.19 -0.24
N PRO A 112 -12.79 13.13 -1.58
CA PRO A 112 -11.65 12.53 -2.27
C PRO A 112 -10.36 13.30 -1.97
N LEU A 113 -9.23 12.59 -2.03
CA LEU A 113 -7.89 13.17 -1.88
C LEU A 113 -7.32 13.53 -3.26
N ALA A 114 -6.89 14.79 -3.41
CA ALA A 114 -6.16 15.24 -4.60
C ALA A 114 -4.66 14.88 -4.54
N ALA A 115 -4.13 14.68 -3.34
CA ALA A 115 -2.77 14.23 -3.03
C ALA A 115 -2.79 13.41 -1.72
N ALA A 116 -1.73 12.66 -1.44
CA ALA A 116 -1.56 12.01 -0.14
C ALA A 116 -1.55 13.06 0.99
N HIS A 117 -2.35 12.84 2.03
CA HIS A 117 -2.31 13.67 3.24
C HIS A 117 -1.23 13.13 4.18
N THR A 118 -0.04 13.72 4.13
CA THR A 118 1.13 13.27 4.92
C THR A 118 1.29 14.01 6.24
N ALA A 119 0.52 15.07 6.48
CA ALA A 119 0.53 15.79 7.74
C ALA A 119 -0.12 14.94 8.85
N HIS A 120 0.52 14.90 10.02
CA HIS A 120 -0.03 14.22 11.20
C HIS A 120 -0.41 15.20 12.31
N GLU A 121 0.11 16.42 12.26
CA GLU A 121 -0.17 17.47 13.24
C GLU A 121 -1.55 18.07 13.00
N GLY A 122 -2.35 18.22 14.05
CA GLY A 122 -3.72 18.73 13.97
C GLY A 122 -4.75 17.78 13.33
N GLY A 123 -4.30 16.69 12.69
CA GLY A 123 -5.17 15.69 12.08
C GLY A 123 -5.90 14.82 13.10
N ARG A 124 -7.06 14.29 12.71
CA ARG A 124 -7.81 13.25 13.44
C ARG A 124 -8.01 12.03 12.59
N VAL A 125 -7.97 10.87 13.23
CA VAL A 125 -8.28 9.61 12.59
C VAL A 125 -9.77 9.56 12.23
N VAL A 126 -10.06 9.09 11.01
CA VAL A 126 -11.40 8.94 10.45
C VAL A 126 -11.50 7.59 9.72
N ASN A 127 -12.72 7.13 9.43
CA ASN A 127 -12.98 5.89 8.68
C ASN A 127 -12.24 4.66 9.24
N SER A 128 -11.97 4.64 10.55
CA SER A 128 -11.17 3.65 11.27
C SER A 128 -11.91 3.08 12.49
N GLY A 129 -13.22 3.28 12.57
CA GLY A 129 -14.10 2.64 13.55
C GLY A 129 -13.79 3.09 14.97
N ALA A 130 -13.35 2.17 15.82
CA ALA A 130 -13.08 2.46 17.24
C ALA A 130 -11.96 3.49 17.47
N LEU A 131 -11.18 3.81 16.43
CA LEU A 131 -10.11 4.80 16.47
C LEU A 131 -10.55 6.20 16.03
N ASP A 132 -11.77 6.36 15.53
CA ASP A 132 -12.25 7.64 15.00
C ASP A 132 -12.21 8.75 16.07
N GLY A 133 -11.73 9.92 15.68
CA GLY A 133 -11.57 11.09 16.55
C GLY A 133 -10.25 11.14 17.34
N MET A 134 -9.51 10.03 17.44
CA MET A 134 -8.18 10.01 18.07
C MET A 134 -7.19 10.85 17.27
N THR A 135 -6.16 11.37 17.94
CA THR A 135 -4.98 11.86 17.25
C THR A 135 -4.20 10.69 16.63
N PRO A 136 -3.42 10.91 15.54
CA PRO A 136 -2.60 9.85 14.94
C PRO A 136 -1.66 9.15 15.94
N ASN A 137 -1.11 9.89 16.91
CA ASN A 137 -0.24 9.32 17.95
C ASN A 137 -0.99 8.43 18.95
N GLU A 138 -2.22 8.79 19.33
CA GLU A 138 -3.07 7.95 20.19
C GLU A 138 -3.49 6.69 19.44
N ALA A 139 -3.95 6.83 18.20
CA ALA A 139 -4.36 5.70 17.37
C ALA A 139 -3.20 4.73 17.13
N LYS A 140 -1.98 5.23 16.86
CA LYS A 140 -0.78 4.40 16.73
C LYS A 140 -0.54 3.53 17.97
N ARG A 141 -0.67 4.10 19.17
CA ARG A 141 -0.50 3.34 20.42
C ARG A 141 -1.62 2.31 20.61
N ALA A 142 -2.86 2.70 20.33
CA ALA A 142 -4.01 1.80 20.45
C ALA A 142 -3.90 0.60 19.50
N VAL A 143 -3.53 0.83 18.23
CA VAL A 143 -3.33 -0.24 17.23
C VAL A 143 -2.23 -1.19 17.68
N VAL A 144 -1.06 -0.69 18.06
CA VAL A 144 0.07 -1.53 18.50
C VAL A 144 -0.30 -2.39 19.71
N ALA A 145 -1.14 -1.90 20.62
CA ALA A 145 -1.57 -2.68 21.79
C ALA A 145 -2.63 -3.75 21.46
N SER A 146 -3.25 -3.67 20.28
CA SER A 146 -4.33 -4.57 19.83
C SER A 146 -3.88 -5.67 18.86
N LEU A 147 -2.65 -5.58 18.36
CA LEU A 147 -2.01 -6.53 17.45
C LEU A 147 -1.20 -7.58 18.24
#